data_AF-R6YK71-F1
#
_entry.id   AF-R6YK71-F1
#
_cell.length_a   1.000
_cell.length_b   1.000
_cell.length_c   1.000
_cell.angle_alpha   90.00
_cell.angle_beta   90.00
_cell.angle_gamma   90.00
#
_symmetry.space_group_name_H-M   'P 1'
#
loop_
_entity.id
_entity.type
_entity.pdbx_description
1 polymer ?
#
loop_
_entity_poly.entity_id
_entity_poly.type
_entity_poly.pdbx_seq_one_letter_code
_entity_poly.pdbx_strand_id
1 'polypeptide(L)'
;MKVLLNTESMVRFRIRREYNRFQYRMLKKKKEEIIDKCEKIRFYGCIKEFFQYNEGISQEIFSFLSKQKDIIHSMWEIYLKYEQLSCESWDQIEELIGFWMVG
;
A
#
# COMPACT_ATOMS: atom_id res chain seq x y z
N MET A 1 14.76 20.61 3.32
CA MET A 1 14.93 19.32 4.06
C MET A 1 13.81 19.02 5.06
N LYS A 2 13.46 19.90 6.02
CA LYS A 2 12.44 19.59 7.06
C LYS A 2 11.05 19.17 6.53
N VAL A 3 10.59 19.78 5.43
CA VAL A 3 9.27 19.46 4.84
C VAL A 3 9.24 18.07 4.21
N LEU A 4 10.33 17.62 3.58
CA LEU A 4 10.42 16.34 2.88
C LEU A 4 10.42 15.14 3.85
N LEU A 5 11.19 15.24 4.94
CA LEU A 5 11.19 14.26 6.04
C LEU A 5 9.81 14.12 6.70
N ASN A 6 9.03 15.20 6.72
CA ASN A 6 7.66 15.19 7.24
C ASN A 6 6.71 14.42 6.32
N THR A 7 6.84 14.59 5.00
CA THR A 7 5.99 13.92 4.01
C THR A 7 6.17 12.40 4.03
N GLU A 8 7.41 11.92 4.02
CA GLU A 8 7.70 10.48 4.09
C GLU A 8 7.15 9.86 5.37
N SER A 9 7.49 10.47 6.53
CA SER A 9 7.03 10.00 7.83
C SER A 9 5.51 9.95 7.91
N MET A 10 4.83 10.98 7.37
CA MET A 10 3.38 11.03 7.29
C MET A 10 2.81 9.90 6.43
N VAL A 11 3.33 9.66 5.23
CA VAL A 11 2.86 8.59 4.34
C VAL A 11 3.05 7.22 5.00
N ARG A 12 4.25 6.92 5.53
CA ARG A 12 4.52 5.66 6.24
C ARG A 12 3.58 5.48 7.44
N PHE A 13 3.33 6.54 8.22
CA PHE A 13 2.37 6.50 9.32
C PHE A 13 0.95 6.18 8.85
N ARG A 14 0.48 6.79 7.76
CA ARG A 14 -0.86 6.58 7.22
C ARG A 14 -1.04 5.15 6.69
N ILE A 15 -0.05 4.62 6.00
CA ILE A 15 -0.03 3.23 5.51
C ILE A 15 -0.07 2.26 6.69
N ARG A 16 0.77 2.46 7.71
CA ARG A 16 0.73 1.64 8.92
C ARG A 16 -0.63 1.70 9.61
N ARG A 17 -1.24 2.89 9.72
CA ARG A 17 -2.56 3.06 10.33
C ARG A 17 -3.65 2.35 9.55
N GLU A 18 -3.61 2.43 8.22
CA GLU A 18 -4.54 1.77 7.33
C GLU A 18 -4.43 0.24 7.43
N TYR A 19 -3.20 -0.29 7.37
CA TYR A 19 -2.93 -1.71 7.56
C TYR A 19 -3.43 -2.22 8.92
N ASN A 20 -3.14 -1.50 10.01
CA ASN A 20 -3.61 -1.89 11.35
C ASN A 20 -5.15 -1.92 11.43
N ARG A 21 -5.83 -0.96 10.80
CA ARG A 21 -7.30 -0.94 10.71
C ARG A 21 -7.82 -2.12 9.90
N PHE A 22 -7.18 -2.45 8.78
CA PHE A 22 -7.51 -3.61 7.96
C PHE A 22 -7.33 -4.91 8.75
N GLN A 23 -6.17 -5.12 9.38
CA GLN A 23 -5.87 -6.29 10.20
C GLN A 23 -6.89 -6.47 11.33
N TYR A 24 -7.21 -5.39 12.06
CA TYR A 24 -8.23 -5.44 13.12
C TYR A 24 -9.61 -5.86 12.59
N ARG A 25 -9.99 -5.42 11.38
CA ARG A 25 -11.23 -5.86 10.73
C ARG A 25 -11.17 -7.32 10.31
N MET A 26 -10.04 -7.82 9.82
CA MET A 26 -9.87 -9.22 9.42
C MET A 26 -9.93 -10.17 10.62
N LEU A 27 -9.32 -9.80 11.75
CA LEU A 27 -9.33 -10.61 12.97
C LEU A 27 -10.73 -10.81 13.59
N LYS A 28 -11.72 -10.00 13.21
CA LYS A 28 -13.12 -10.15 13.64
C LYS A 28 -13.94 -11.08 12.75
N LYS A 29 -13.37 -11.56 11.66
CA LYS A 29 -14.07 -12.39 10.68
C LYS A 29 -13.99 -13.87 11.03
N LYS A 30 -14.90 -14.66 10.46
CA LYS A 30 -14.82 -16.12 10.52
C LYS A 30 -13.66 -16.63 9.68
N LYS A 31 -13.22 -17.87 9.93
CA LYS A 31 -12.08 -18.48 9.23
C LYS A 31 -12.32 -18.55 7.71
N GLU A 32 -13.53 -18.89 7.30
CA GLU A 32 -13.92 -19.01 5.90
C GLU A 32 -13.81 -17.66 5.19
N GLU A 33 -14.32 -16.58 5.80
CA GLU A 33 -14.22 -15.23 5.26
C GLU A 33 -12.77 -14.70 5.20
N ILE A 34 -11.88 -15.19 6.07
CA ILE A 34 -10.45 -14.87 6.05
C ILE A 34 -9.79 -15.58 4.87
N ILE A 35 -10.12 -16.85 4.64
CA ILE A 35 -9.64 -17.62 3.49
C ILE A 35 -10.06 -16.94 2.18
N ASP A 36 -11.31 -16.52 2.07
CA ASP A 36 -11.83 -15.77 0.89
C ASP A 36 -11.14 -14.42 0.66
N LYS A 37 -10.38 -13.94 1.65
CA LYS A 37 -9.65 -12.66 1.59
C LYS A 37 -8.14 -12.84 1.60
N CYS A 38 -7.64 -14.07 1.43
CA CYS A 38 -6.22 -14.38 1.52
C CYS A 38 -5.36 -13.48 0.61
N GLU A 39 -5.78 -13.26 -0.64
CA GLU A 39 -5.07 -12.40 -1.58
C GLU A 39 -5.03 -10.95 -1.13
N LYS A 40 -6.18 -10.42 -0.68
CA LYS A 40 -6.24 -9.04 -0.16
C LYS A 40 -5.40 -8.88 1.10
N ILE A 41 -5.36 -9.91 1.95
CA ILE A 41 -4.50 -9.93 3.14
C ILE A 41 -3.02 -9.91 2.75
N ARG A 42 -2.62 -10.78 1.81
CA ARG A 42 -1.27 -10.83 1.25
C ARG A 42 -0.88 -9.46 0.68
N PHE A 43 -1.72 -8.90 -0.19
CA PHE A 43 -1.51 -7.60 -0.81
C PHE A 43 -1.28 -6.50 0.21
N TYR A 44 -2.18 -6.35 1.20
CA TYR A 44 -2.04 -5.34 2.26
C TYR A 44 -0.73 -5.51 3.05
N GLY A 45 -0.32 -6.77 3.29
CA GLY A 45 0.96 -7.10 3.91
C GLY A 45 2.15 -6.62 3.07
N CYS A 46 2.19 -6.99 1.79
CA CYS A 46 3.25 -6.60 0.86
C CYS A 46 3.41 -5.07 0.77
N ILE A 47 2.31 -4.33 0.65
CA ILE A 47 2.37 -2.86 0.61
C ILE A 47 2.92 -2.29 1.92
N LYS A 48 2.42 -2.77 3.07
CA LYS A 48 2.94 -2.32 4.38
C LYS A 48 4.43 -2.61 4.50
N GLU A 49 4.91 -3.78 4.07
CA GLU A 49 6.32 -4.17 4.16
C GLU A 49 7.21 -3.32 3.27
N PHE A 50 6.80 -3.07 2.02
CA PHE A 50 7.46 -2.15 1.12
C PHE A 50 7.68 -0.78 1.79
N PHE A 51 6.62 -0.17 2.32
CA PHE A 51 6.72 1.12 3.01
C PHE A 51 7.30 1.05 4.42
N GLN A 52 7.64 -0.12 4.94
CA GLN A 52 8.34 -0.22 6.22
C GLN A 52 9.85 -0.41 6.02
N TYR A 53 10.24 -1.20 5.04
CA TYR A 53 11.61 -1.68 4.89
C TYR A 53 12.35 -1.14 3.67
N ASN A 54 11.64 -0.62 2.66
CA ASN A 54 12.29 -0.01 1.51
C ASN A 54 12.68 1.45 1.84
N GLU A 55 13.98 1.69 1.93
CA GLU A 55 14.59 3.02 2.08
C GLU A 55 14.85 3.71 0.74
N GLY A 56 14.78 2.97 -0.38
CA GLY A 56 15.03 3.46 -1.74
C GLY A 56 13.82 4.12 -2.42
N ILE A 57 12.68 4.22 -1.74
CA ILE A 57 11.46 4.82 -2.31
C ILE A 57 11.71 6.27 -2.69
N SER A 58 11.41 6.62 -3.94
CA SER A 58 11.64 7.97 -4.45
C SER A 58 10.79 9.02 -3.71
N GLN A 59 11.34 10.24 -3.60
CA GLN A 59 10.61 11.36 -3.01
C GLN A 59 9.38 11.78 -3.84
N GLU A 60 9.38 11.49 -5.14
CA GLU A 60 8.25 11.73 -6.01
C GLU A 60 7.04 10.87 -5.62
N ILE A 61 7.27 9.59 -5.33
CA ILE A 61 6.25 8.68 -4.82
C ILE A 61 5.67 9.21 -3.50
N PHE A 62 6.53 9.60 -2.55
CA PHE A 62 6.04 10.16 -1.28
C PHE A 62 5.25 11.46 -1.47
N SER A 63 5.70 12.35 -2.36
CA SER A 63 5.00 13.59 -2.69
C SER A 63 3.62 13.34 -3.29
N PHE A 64 3.50 12.39 -4.22
CA PHE A 64 2.23 11.97 -4.81
C PHE A 64 1.29 11.38 -3.74
N LEU A 65 1.75 10.36 -3.01
CA LEU A 65 0.94 9.64 -2.02
C LEU A 65 0.52 10.51 -0.83
N SER A 66 1.28 11.56 -0.52
CA SER A 66 0.93 12.52 0.53
C SER A 66 -0.43 13.18 0.32
N LYS A 67 -0.83 13.35 -0.94
CA LYS A 67 -2.08 13.98 -1.37
C LYS A 67 -3.25 12.99 -1.44
N GLN A 68 -2.96 11.70 -1.51
CA GLN A 68 -3.96 10.65 -1.65
C GLN A 68 -4.61 10.31 -0.31
N LYS A 69 -5.77 9.66 -0.31
CA LYS A 69 -6.45 9.05 0.85
C LYS A 69 -6.49 7.53 0.68
N ASP A 70 -6.57 6.80 1.80
CA ASP A 70 -6.67 5.33 1.84
C ASP A 70 -5.76 4.65 0.80
N ILE A 71 -4.45 4.80 1.01
CA ILE A 71 -3.39 4.49 0.03
C ILE A 71 -3.41 3.01 -0.34
N ILE A 72 -3.42 2.11 0.65
CA ILE A 72 -3.36 0.67 0.37
C ILE A 72 -4.64 0.23 -0.35
N HIS A 73 -5.79 0.77 0.06
CA HIS A 73 -7.07 0.48 -0.58
C HIS A 73 -7.12 0.95 -2.03
N SER A 74 -6.65 2.15 -2.31
CA SER A 74 -6.61 2.68 -3.69
C SER A 74 -5.68 1.83 -4.56
N MET A 75 -4.51 1.46 -4.04
CA MET A 75 -3.60 0.53 -4.73
C MET A 75 -4.25 -0.84 -4.97
N TRP A 76 -5.06 -1.34 -4.03
CA TRP A 76 -5.81 -2.58 -4.21
C TRP A 76 -6.85 -2.49 -5.33
N GLU A 77 -7.53 -1.35 -5.49
CA GLU A 77 -8.48 -1.15 -6.59
C GLU A 77 -7.79 -1.11 -7.95
N ILE A 78 -6.59 -0.52 -8.02
CA ILE A 78 -5.77 -0.52 -9.23
C ILE A 78 -5.27 -1.93 -9.54
N TYR A 79 -4.77 -2.65 -8.54
CA TYR A 79 -4.35 -4.05 -8.68
C TYR A 79 -5.47 -4.93 -9.25
N LEU A 80 -6.71 -4.78 -8.76
CA LEU A 80 -7.85 -5.52 -9.29
C LEU A 80 -8.26 -5.12 -10.72
N LYS A 81 -7.93 -3.92 -11.17
CA LYS A 81 -8.28 -3.41 -12.50
C LYS A 81 -7.36 -3.95 -13.59
N TYR A 82 -6.11 -4.27 -13.25
CA TYR A 82 -5.09 -4.64 -14.22
C TYR A 82 -4.53 -6.03 -13.90
N GLU A 83 -4.98 -7.04 -14.65
CA GLU A 83 -4.54 -8.45 -14.50
C GLU A 83 -3.01 -8.66 -14.63
N GLN A 84 -2.32 -7.69 -15.23
CA GLN A 84 -0.87 -7.74 -15.48
C GLN A 84 -0.05 -7.37 -14.24
N LEU A 85 -0.68 -6.74 -13.23
CA LEU A 85 0.00 -6.24 -12.06
C LEU A 85 0.13 -7.32 -11.00
N SER A 86 1.35 -7.43 -10.45
CA SER A 86 1.68 -8.30 -9.33
C SER A 86 2.16 -7.45 -8.15
N CYS A 87 2.28 -8.05 -6.97
CA CYS A 87 2.82 -7.40 -5.77
C CYS A 87 3.86 -8.29 -5.06
N GLU A 88 4.59 -9.09 -5.85
CA GLU A 88 5.56 -10.08 -5.36
C GLU A 88 6.96 -9.52 -5.16
N SER A 89 7.28 -8.40 -5.80
CA SER A 89 8.52 -7.66 -5.61
C SER A 89 8.27 -6.18 -5.31
N TRP A 90 9.30 -5.51 -4.79
CA TRP A 90 9.26 -4.06 -4.58
C TRP A 90 9.13 -3.29 -5.90
N ASP A 91 9.81 -3.74 -6.97
CA ASP A 91 9.72 -3.13 -8.30
C ASP A 91 8.28 -3.15 -8.85
N GLN A 92 7.55 -4.24 -8.63
CA GLN A 92 6.15 -4.35 -9.06
C GLN A 92 5.22 -3.43 -8.25
N ILE A 93 5.54 -3.18 -6.97
CA ILE A 93 4.81 -2.21 -6.15
C ILE A 93 5.08 -0.79 -6.63
N GLU A 94 6.31 -0.48 -7.05
CA GLU A 94 6.64 0.81 -7.67
C GLU A 94 5.94 0.99 -9.01
N GLU A 95 5.89 -0.05 -9.85
CA GLU A 95 5.13 -0.05 -11.11
C GLU A 95 3.65 0.24 -10.88
N LEU A 96 3.03 -0.43 -9.89
CA LEU A 96 1.64 -0.18 -9.50
C LEU A 96 1.41 1.28 -9.09
N ILE A 97 2.33 1.88 -8.35
CA ILE A 97 2.27 3.31 -7.99
C ILE A 97 2.46 4.18 -9.24
N GLY A 98 3.35 3.81 -10.15
CA GLY A 98 3.56 4.47 -11.43
C GLY A 98 2.30 4.52 -12.28
N PHE A 99 1.57 3.40 -12.37
CA PHE A 99 0.25 3.36 -13.03
C PHE A 99 -0.75 4.32 -12.39
N TRP A 100 -0.74 4.45 -11.07
CA TRP A 100 -1.59 5.40 -10.37
C TRP A 100 -1.20 6.86 -10.62
N MET A 101 0.09 7.14 -10.80
CA MET A 101 0.57 8.50 -11.03
C MET A 101 0.24 9.03 -12.43
N VAL A 102 0.11 8.14 -13.42
CA VAL A 102 -0.13 8.48 -14.83
C VAL A 102 -1.60 8.40 -15.24
N GLY A 103 -2.39 7.55 -14.57
CA GLY A 103 -3.83 7.37 -14.81
C GLY A 103 -4.72 8.38 -14.10
#